data_AF-A0A182SBV1-F1
#
_entry.id   AF-A0A182SBV1-F1
#
_cell.length_a   1.000
_cell.length_b   1.000
_cell.length_c   1.000
_cell.angle_alpha   90.00
_cell.angle_beta   90.00
_cell.angle_gamma   90.00
#
_symmetry.space_group_name_H-M   'P 1'
#
loop_
_entity.id
_entity.type
_entity.pdbx_description
1 polymer ?
#
loop_
_entity_poly.entity_id
_entity_poly.type
_entity_poly.pdbx_seq_one_letter_code
_entity_poly.pdbx_strand_id
1 'polypeptide(L)'
;LCETDTPCSERPDGYYQDRDTQCRQYYFCQRGEKLQTLTCRGSKIFDGRTCVPPDSYTCPTGVDDVDAAASENCIVRHCEPACAKGGFFADYDSGCEQYHFCIDGKQSTLSCSANYVFNGELCVPKASYYCPRYCTPPESC
;
A
#
# COMPACT_ATOMS: atom_id res chain seq x y z
N LEU A 1 29.57 17.38 -3.69
CA LEU A 1 28.76 17.07 -2.49
C LEU A 1 27.53 16.35 -3.02
N CYS A 2 27.43 15.03 -2.86
CA CYS A 2 26.18 14.35 -3.12
C CYS A 2 25.28 14.71 -1.94
N GLU A 3 24.27 15.56 -2.16
CA GLU A 3 23.16 15.62 -1.22
C GLU A 3 22.67 14.20 -1.03
N THR A 4 22.74 13.70 0.20
CA THR A 4 22.07 12.47 0.55
C THR A 4 20.59 12.79 0.48
N ASP A 5 19.98 12.52 -0.66
CA ASP A 5 18.54 12.57 -0.80
C ASP A 5 17.97 11.59 0.22
N THR A 6 17.41 12.14 1.30
CA THR A 6 16.78 11.40 2.37
C THR A 6 15.29 11.48 2.13
N PRO A 7 14.71 10.58 1.31
CA PRO A 7 13.35 10.72 0.83
C PRO A 7 12.33 10.74 1.97
N CYS A 8 12.69 10.24 3.15
CA CYS A 8 11.80 10.12 4.31
C CYS A 8 11.93 11.24 5.36
N SER A 9 12.94 12.13 5.30
CA SER A 9 13.28 13.03 6.43
C SER A 9 12.15 13.95 6.90
N GLU A 10 11.29 14.38 5.99
CA GLU A 10 10.12 15.23 6.31
C GLU A 10 8.80 14.53 5.98
N ARG A 11 8.85 13.20 5.83
CA ARG A 11 7.70 12.40 5.46
C ARG A 11 7.12 11.69 6.68
N PRO A 12 5.79 11.62 6.78
CA PRO A 12 5.14 10.77 7.75
C PRO A 12 5.50 9.27 7.58
N ASP A 13 5.13 8.44 8.56
CA ASP A 13 5.27 6.99 8.46
C ASP A 13 4.31 6.45 7.39
N GLY A 14 4.78 5.70 6.40
CA GLY A 14 3.91 5.24 5.32
C GLY A 14 4.64 4.68 4.10
N TYR A 15 3.86 4.22 3.12
CA TYR A 15 4.38 3.79 1.82
C TYR A 15 4.36 4.95 0.83
N TYR A 16 5.43 5.07 0.06
CA TYR A 16 5.66 6.15 -0.89
C TYR A 16 6.03 5.59 -2.25
N GLN A 17 5.56 6.24 -3.29
CA GLN A 17 5.88 5.87 -4.67
C GLN A 17 7.33 6.24 -4.97
N ASP A 18 8.05 5.34 -5.63
CA ASP A 18 9.34 5.65 -6.24
C ASP A 18 9.08 6.15 -7.68
N ARG A 19 9.06 7.48 -7.83
CA ARG A 19 8.73 8.14 -9.11
C ARG A 19 9.84 7.98 -10.14
N ASP A 20 11.09 7.81 -9.72
CA ASP A 20 12.23 7.55 -10.61
C ASP A 20 12.08 6.21 -11.34
N THR A 21 11.38 5.27 -10.70
CA THR A 21 11.02 3.97 -11.29
C THR A 21 9.66 3.97 -11.98
N GLN A 22 9.06 5.13 -12.24
CA GLN A 22 7.69 5.26 -12.76
C GLN A 22 6.68 4.50 -11.89
N CYS A 23 6.83 4.62 -10.56
CA CYS A 23 6.01 3.95 -9.55
C CYS A 23 6.07 2.41 -9.61
N ARG A 24 7.02 1.80 -10.33
CA ARG A 24 7.24 0.34 -10.28
C ARG A 24 7.73 -0.09 -8.91
N GLN A 25 8.51 0.75 -8.27
CA GLN A 25 8.94 0.58 -6.89
C GLN A 25 8.17 1.52 -5.98
N TYR A 26 8.15 1.15 -4.70
CA TYR A 26 7.63 1.93 -3.61
C TYR A 26 8.45 1.63 -2.36
N TYR A 27 8.45 2.53 -1.39
CA TYR A 27 9.27 2.40 -0.21
C TYR A 27 8.51 2.75 1.06
N PHE A 28 8.93 2.17 2.17
CA PHE A 28 8.36 2.44 3.48
C PHE A 28 9.23 3.44 4.24
N CYS A 29 8.65 4.56 4.66
CA CYS A 29 9.24 5.48 5.61
C CYS A 29 8.72 5.19 7.01
N GLN A 30 9.63 5.25 7.99
CA GLN A 30 9.26 5.28 9.40
C GLN A 30 10.26 6.13 10.16
N ARG A 31 9.76 7.07 10.97
CA ARG A 31 10.57 7.98 11.80
C ARG A 31 11.66 8.70 11.02
N GLY A 32 11.35 9.15 9.81
CA GLY A 32 12.29 9.87 8.95
C GLY A 32 13.23 8.99 8.13
N GLU A 33 13.18 7.66 8.28
CA GLU A 33 14.12 6.74 7.61
C GLU A 33 13.42 5.84 6.58
N LYS A 34 14.10 5.60 5.45
CA LYS A 34 13.67 4.64 4.43
C LYS A 34 14.03 3.23 4.88
N LEU A 35 13.06 2.50 5.42
CA LEU A 35 13.29 1.16 5.98
C LEU A 35 13.24 0.05 4.93
N GLN A 36 12.48 0.24 3.85
CA GLN A 36 12.27 -0.80 2.85
C GLN A 36 12.03 -0.22 1.46
N THR A 37 12.47 -0.94 0.43
CA THR A 37 12.02 -0.74 -0.96
C THR A 37 11.39 -2.04 -1.46
N LEU A 38 10.23 -1.94 -2.09
CA LEU A 38 9.43 -3.02 -2.64
C LEU A 38 9.19 -2.75 -4.12
N THR A 39 9.02 -3.82 -4.90
CA THR A 39 8.75 -3.74 -6.34
C THR A 39 7.41 -4.42 -6.62
N CYS A 40 6.51 -3.72 -7.30
CA CYS A 40 5.26 -4.30 -7.77
C CYS A 40 5.53 -5.44 -8.74
N ARG A 41 4.82 -6.56 -8.59
CA ARG A 41 5.05 -7.75 -9.43
C ARG A 41 4.55 -7.53 -10.85
N GLY A 42 5.26 -8.14 -11.80
CA GLY A 42 4.93 -8.07 -13.22
C GLY A 42 5.08 -6.65 -13.77
N SER A 43 4.09 -6.19 -14.54
CA SER A 43 4.09 -4.86 -15.15
C SER A 43 3.38 -3.79 -14.33
N LYS A 44 2.86 -4.14 -13.14
CA LYS A 44 2.07 -3.25 -12.28
C LYS A 44 2.88 -2.07 -11.74
N ILE A 45 2.16 -1.07 -11.24
CA ILE A 45 2.70 0.12 -10.58
C ILE A 45 1.95 0.38 -9.27
N PHE A 46 2.61 1.02 -8.32
CA PHE A 46 2.04 1.37 -7.02
C PHE A 46 1.20 2.64 -7.14
N ASP A 47 -0.09 2.56 -6.82
CA ASP A 47 -1.03 3.70 -6.86
C ASP A 47 -1.03 4.55 -5.57
N GLY A 48 -0.11 4.25 -4.65
CA GLY A 48 -0.09 4.79 -3.30
C GLY A 48 -0.74 3.87 -2.26
N ARG A 49 -1.46 2.83 -2.67
CA ARG A 49 -2.11 1.89 -1.74
C ARG A 49 -1.77 0.45 -2.06
N THR A 50 -1.79 0.10 -3.34
CA THR A 50 -1.55 -1.25 -3.82
C THR A 50 -0.91 -1.23 -5.22
N CYS A 51 -0.41 -2.38 -5.64
CA CYS A 51 0.10 -2.59 -6.97
C CYS A 51 -1.04 -2.87 -7.95
N VAL A 52 -1.28 -1.94 -8.87
CA VAL A 52 -2.36 -1.97 -9.85
C VAL A 52 -1.84 -2.03 -11.29
N PRO A 53 -2.64 -2.49 -12.27
CA PRO A 53 -2.27 -2.40 -13.68
C PRO A 53 -2.03 -0.95 -14.12
N PRO A 54 -1.07 -0.69 -15.03
CA PRO A 54 -0.75 0.66 -15.50
C PRO A 54 -1.90 1.35 -16.24
N ASP A 55 -2.91 0.60 -16.72
CA ASP A 55 -4.10 1.19 -17.36
C ASP A 55 -5.10 1.77 -16.34
N SER A 56 -4.93 1.46 -15.04
CA SER A 56 -5.84 1.87 -13.96
C SER A 56 -5.33 3.04 -13.11
N TYR A 57 -4.07 3.43 -13.29
CA TYR A 57 -3.43 4.50 -12.55
C TYR A 57 -2.29 5.10 -13.38
N THR A 58 -2.09 6.41 -13.29
CA THR A 58 -0.97 7.10 -13.95
C THR A 58 0.00 7.58 -12.89
N CYS A 59 1.25 7.11 -12.94
CA CYS A 59 2.29 7.56 -12.02
C CYS A 59 2.49 9.08 -12.12
N PRO A 60 2.37 9.84 -11.02
CA PRO A 60 2.55 11.29 -11.04
C PRO A 60 3.98 11.68 -11.41
N THR A 61 4.13 12.68 -12.30
CA THR A 61 5.43 13.17 -12.78
C THR A 61 5.84 14.54 -12.22
N GLY A 62 4.96 15.22 -11.48
CA GLY A 62 5.16 16.58 -10.94
C GLY A 62 5.39 16.63 -9.43
N VAL A 63 5.81 17.78 -8.90
CA VAL A 63 6.00 18.07 -7.46
C VAL A 63 4.70 18.22 -6.66
N ASP A 64 3.55 17.90 -7.27
CA ASP A 64 2.30 17.87 -6.52
C ASP A 64 2.41 16.71 -5.51
N ASP A 65 2.62 17.08 -4.25
CA ASP A 65 2.79 16.22 -3.07
C ASP A 65 1.49 15.47 -2.72
N VAL A 66 0.73 15.04 -3.71
CA VAL A 66 -0.36 14.09 -3.52
C VAL A 66 0.18 12.68 -3.66
N ASP A 67 1.21 12.35 -2.87
CA ASP A 67 1.38 10.97 -2.46
C ASP A 67 0.16 10.63 -1.59
N ALA A 68 -0.95 10.29 -2.24
CA ALA A 68 -2.26 10.03 -1.62
C ALA A 68 -2.21 8.86 -0.61
N ALA A 69 -1.08 8.16 -0.57
CA ALA A 69 -0.67 7.15 0.41
C ALA A 69 -0.25 7.72 1.78
N ALA A 70 0.29 8.94 1.76
CA ALA A 70 1.15 9.49 2.80
C ALA A 70 0.53 10.64 3.57
N SER A 71 -0.54 11.24 3.05
CA SER A 71 -1.12 12.45 3.66
C SER A 71 -1.62 12.23 5.09
N GLU A 72 -1.79 10.99 5.57
CA GLU A 72 -2.37 10.73 6.90
C GLU A 72 -1.62 9.71 7.78
N ASN A 73 -0.46 9.16 7.39
CA ASN A 73 0.20 8.00 8.08
C ASN A 73 -0.64 6.71 8.14
N CYS A 74 -1.76 6.66 7.43
CA CYS A 74 -2.76 5.61 7.54
C CYS A 74 -3.61 5.55 6.28
N ILE A 75 -4.30 4.42 6.12
CA ILE A 75 -5.23 4.23 5.02
C ILE A 75 -6.60 4.79 5.40
N VAL A 76 -7.15 5.64 4.53
CA VAL A 76 -8.52 6.12 4.68
C VAL A 76 -9.47 4.93 4.50
N ARG A 77 -10.32 4.71 5.50
CA ARG A 77 -11.39 3.71 5.43
C ARG A 77 -12.47 4.23 4.47
N HIS A 78 -12.69 3.51 3.38
CA HIS A 78 -13.78 3.82 2.44
C HIS A 78 -15.01 2.99 2.81
N CYS A 79 -16.14 3.65 3.03
CA CYS A 79 -17.41 2.97 3.35
C CYS A 79 -18.17 2.52 2.07
N GLU A 80 -17.49 2.46 0.92
CA GLU A 80 -18.06 1.94 -0.32
C GLU A 80 -18.34 0.43 -0.18
N PRO A 81 -19.29 -0.12 -0.96
CA PRO A 81 -19.56 -1.56 -0.94
C PRO A 81 -18.28 -2.35 -1.18
N ALA A 82 -18.03 -3.34 -0.32
CA ALA A 82 -16.92 -4.25 -0.51
C ALA A 82 -17.00 -4.88 -1.91
N CYS A 83 -15.85 -5.03 -2.57
CA CYS A 83 -15.75 -5.58 -3.92
C CYS A 83 -16.39 -4.77 -5.05
N ALA A 84 -16.49 -3.44 -4.93
CA ALA A 84 -16.80 -2.56 -6.07
C ALA A 84 -15.81 -2.72 -7.26
N LYS A 85 -14.58 -3.16 -6.97
CA LYS A 85 -13.56 -3.53 -7.96
C LYS A 85 -13.12 -4.98 -7.73
N GLY A 86 -12.84 -5.68 -8.82
CA GLY A 86 -12.25 -7.02 -8.77
C GLY A 86 -10.77 -6.96 -8.36
N GLY A 87 -10.29 -7.99 -7.68
CA GLY A 87 -8.89 -8.08 -7.26
C GLY A 87 -8.70 -8.68 -5.86
N PHE A 88 -7.50 -8.47 -5.32
CA PHE A 88 -7.13 -8.89 -3.98
C PHE A 88 -6.92 -7.66 -3.09
N PHE A 89 -7.49 -7.67 -1.90
CA PHE A 89 -7.50 -6.54 -0.99
C PHE A 89 -7.08 -7.00 0.41
N ALA A 90 -6.10 -6.32 1.01
CA ALA A 90 -5.70 -6.62 2.38
C ALA A 90 -6.84 -6.26 3.35
N ASP A 91 -7.05 -7.10 4.36
CA ASP A 91 -7.82 -6.73 5.53
C ASP A 91 -6.88 -6.10 6.56
N TYR A 92 -6.92 -4.77 6.66
CA TYR A 92 -6.05 -4.03 7.57
C TYR A 92 -6.51 -4.16 9.04
N ASP A 93 -7.77 -4.52 9.30
CA ASP A 93 -8.27 -4.70 10.67
C ASP A 93 -7.73 -6.00 11.31
N SER A 94 -7.49 -7.04 10.51
CA SER A 94 -6.73 -8.22 10.96
C SER A 94 -5.22 -8.02 10.98
N GLY A 95 -4.72 -6.81 10.73
CA GLY A 95 -3.28 -6.58 10.60
C GLY A 95 -2.69 -7.29 9.39
N CYS A 96 -3.43 -7.36 8.29
CA CYS A 96 -3.07 -8.03 7.04
C CYS A 96 -2.89 -9.55 7.16
N GLU A 97 -3.35 -10.16 8.26
CA GLU A 97 -3.34 -11.63 8.41
C GLU A 97 -4.41 -12.29 7.53
N GLN A 98 -5.47 -11.54 7.20
CA GLN A 98 -6.48 -11.91 6.23
C GLN A 98 -6.44 -10.99 5.00
N TYR A 99 -7.05 -11.47 3.92
CA TYR A 99 -7.26 -10.72 2.70
C TYR A 99 -8.52 -11.19 2.00
N HIS A 100 -9.06 -10.33 1.13
CA HIS A 100 -10.27 -10.58 0.38
C HIS A 100 -9.96 -10.75 -1.10
N PHE A 101 -10.54 -11.78 -1.71
CA PHE A 101 -10.60 -11.92 -3.15
C PHE A 101 -12.00 -11.50 -3.62
N CYS A 102 -12.02 -10.53 -4.54
CA CYS A 102 -13.23 -9.94 -5.10
C CYS A 102 -13.35 -10.30 -6.59
N ILE A 103 -14.49 -10.87 -6.98
CA ILE A 103 -14.85 -11.13 -8.38
C ILE A 103 -16.36 -10.97 -8.56
N ASP A 104 -16.78 -10.21 -9.57
CA ASP A 104 -18.19 -9.92 -9.88
C ASP A 104 -19.01 -9.46 -8.65
N GLY A 105 -18.42 -8.58 -7.83
CA GLY A 105 -19.04 -8.06 -6.60
C GLY A 105 -19.12 -9.07 -5.44
N LYS A 106 -18.64 -10.31 -5.62
CA LYS A 106 -18.60 -11.33 -4.57
C LYS A 106 -17.27 -11.31 -3.85
N GLN A 107 -17.32 -11.41 -2.53
CA GLN A 107 -16.17 -11.46 -1.65
C GLN A 107 -15.90 -12.89 -1.16
N SER A 108 -14.63 -13.30 -1.17
CA SER A 108 -14.13 -14.45 -0.42
C SER A 108 -13.03 -14.01 0.54
N THR A 109 -13.13 -14.37 1.81
CA THR A 109 -12.09 -14.08 2.82
C THR A 109 -11.12 -15.25 2.90
N LEU A 110 -9.83 -14.93 2.86
CA LEU A 110 -8.71 -15.86 2.88
C LEU A 110 -7.74 -15.44 3.98
N SER A 111 -6.93 -16.38 4.46
CA SER A 111 -5.93 -16.12 5.50
C SER A 111 -4.55 -16.53 5.03
N CYS A 112 -3.56 -15.71 5.38
CA CYS A 112 -2.17 -16.12 5.25
C CYS A 112 -1.83 -17.19 6.30
N SER A 113 -0.80 -17.99 6.03
CA SER A 113 -0.26 -18.93 7.02
C SER A 113 0.28 -18.19 8.24
N ALA A 114 0.44 -18.91 9.36
CA ALA A 114 1.01 -18.33 10.59
C ALA A 114 2.35 -17.63 10.31
N ASN A 115 2.52 -16.43 10.86
CA ASN A 115 3.67 -15.53 10.65
C ASN A 115 3.81 -14.92 9.24
N TYR A 116 2.79 -15.03 8.39
CA TYR A 116 2.73 -14.35 7.09
C TYR A 116 1.59 -13.33 7.08
N VAL A 117 1.78 -12.26 6.32
CA VAL A 117 0.80 -11.19 6.10
C VAL A 117 0.68 -10.88 4.61
N PHE A 118 -0.49 -10.46 4.18
CA PHE A 118 -0.76 -10.10 2.80
C PHE A 118 -0.24 -8.70 2.50
N ASN A 119 0.68 -8.57 1.54
CA ASN A 119 1.27 -7.28 1.18
C ASN A 119 0.55 -6.54 0.04
N GLY A 120 -0.68 -6.93 -0.27
CA GLY A 120 -1.42 -6.45 -1.45
C GLY A 120 -1.25 -7.35 -2.69
N GLU A 121 -0.27 -8.25 -2.71
CA GLU A 121 -0.08 -9.20 -3.82
C GLU A 121 0.09 -10.65 -3.37
N LEU A 122 0.79 -10.87 -2.26
CA LEU A 122 1.17 -12.19 -1.76
C LEU A 122 1.18 -12.20 -0.23
N CYS A 123 1.05 -13.40 0.33
CA CYS A 123 1.46 -13.63 1.71
C CYS A 123 2.99 -13.64 1.79
N VAL A 124 3.55 -12.70 2.55
CA VAL A 124 4.99 -12.56 2.81
C VAL A 124 5.26 -12.64 4.32
N PRO A 125 6.50 -12.97 4.76
CA PRO A 125 6.81 -12.99 6.19
C PRO A 125 6.42 -11.67 6.88
N LYS A 126 5.80 -11.75 8.06
CA LYS A 126 5.34 -10.56 8.82
C LYS A 126 6.47 -9.55 9.10
N ALA A 127 7.70 -10.03 9.22
CA ALA A 127 8.87 -9.18 9.43
C ALA A 127 9.32 -8.40 8.18
N SER A 128 8.86 -8.77 6.98
CA SER A 128 9.27 -8.15 5.71
C SER A 128 8.21 -7.22 5.12
N TYR A 129 7.12 -6.94 5.83
CA TYR A 129 6.09 -6.02 5.36
C TYR A 129 5.41 -5.35 6.54
N TYR A 130 5.41 -4.02 6.53
CA TYR A 130 4.63 -3.26 7.48
C TYR A 130 3.18 -3.19 7.01
N CYS A 131 2.25 -3.76 7.76
CA CYS A 131 0.82 -3.64 7.46
C CYS A 131 0.33 -2.23 7.82
N PRO A 132 -0.21 -1.46 6.86
CA PRO A 132 -0.81 -0.16 7.16
C PRO A 132 -2.01 -0.28 8.11
N ARG A 133 -2.32 0.80 8.84
CA ARG A 133 -3.51 0.88 9.70
C ARG A 133 -4.51 1.87 9.13
N TYR A 134 -5.78 1.72 9.50
CA TYR A 134 -6.79 2.72 9.16
C TYR A 134 -6.64 4.00 9.99
N CYS A 135 -7.00 5.13 9.38
CA CYS A 135 -6.99 6.44 10.06
C CYS A 135 -8.07 6.56 11.12
N THR A 136 -9.17 5.86 10.91
CA THR A 136 -10.35 5.91 11.78
C THR A 136 -10.72 4.50 12.26
N PRO A 137 -11.33 4.39 13.45
CA PRO A 137 -11.86 3.13 13.96
C PRO A 137 -12.87 2.49 13.00
N PRO A 138 -13.12 1.17 13.11
CA PRO A 138 -14.12 0.47 12.30
C PRO A 138 -15.50 1.14 12.34
N GLU A 139 -15.92 1.61 13.51
CA GLU A 139 -17.22 2.24 13.78
C GLU A 139 -17.45 3.58 13.06
N SER A 140 -16.42 4.10 12.38
CA SER A 140 -16.54 5.29 11.53
C SER A 140 -17.09 4.97 10.13
N CYS A 141 -17.36 3.68 9.87
CA CYS A 141 -18.22 3.12 8.84
C CYS A 141 -19.16 2.09 9.52
#